data_AF-A0AAN7H9H9-F1
#
_entry.id   AF-A0AAN7H9H9-F1
#
_cell.length_a   1.000
_cell.length_b   1.000
_cell.length_c   1.000
_cell.angle_alpha   90.00
_cell.angle_beta   90.00
_cell.angle_gamma   90.00
#
_symmetry.space_group_name_H-M   'P 1'
#
loop_
_entity.id
_entity.type
_entity.pdbx_description
1 polymer ?
#
loop_
_entity_poly.entity_id
_entity_poly.type
_entity_poly.pdbx_seq_one_letter_code
_entity_poly.pdbx_strand_id
1 'polypeptide(L)' 'MPTWRPGLSRDETNVVVSVTDRSQRDLTKRFDELEIDCDVVEDQLTAWSHLLLDGKRLRIDISSIFKGGDTSGR' A
#
# COMPACT_ATOMS: atom_id res chain seq x y z
N MET A 1 8.82 16.35 -24.85
CA MET A 1 7.70 15.60 -24.26
C MET A 1 8.25 14.29 -23.71
N PRO A 2 8.03 13.90 -22.45
CA PRO A 2 8.52 12.61 -21.97
C PRO A 2 7.63 11.49 -22.52
N THR A 3 8.24 10.51 -23.17
CA THR A 3 7.60 9.31 -23.72
C THR A 3 7.44 8.27 -22.62
N TRP A 4 6.22 8.12 -22.10
CA TRP A 4 5.89 7.00 -21.22
C TRP A 4 6.16 5.68 -21.95
N ARG A 5 6.95 4.78 -21.35
CA ARG A 5 7.31 3.49 -21.95
C ARG A 5 6.07 2.57 -21.98
N PRO A 6 5.60 2.14 -23.16
CA PRO A 6 4.52 1.16 -23.24
C PRO A 6 5.10 -0.21 -22.84
N GLY A 7 4.78 -0.65 -21.63
CA GLY A 7 5.22 -1.96 -21.15
C GLY A 7 5.00 -2.21 -19.67
N LEU A 8 4.92 -1.21 -18.81
CA LEU A 8 4.65 -1.49 -17.39
C LEU A 8 3.17 -1.86 -17.22
N SER A 9 2.85 -3.16 -17.10
CA SER A 9 1.53 -3.59 -16.65
C SER A 9 1.47 -3.44 -15.13
N ARG A 10 0.45 -2.71 -14.66
CA ARG A 10 0.17 -2.52 -13.23
C ARG A 10 -0.36 -3.84 -12.71
N ASP A 11 0.40 -4.48 -11.83
CA ASP A 11 0.08 -5.80 -11.36
C ASP A 11 -0.62 -5.66 -10.01
N GLU A 12 0.09 -5.24 -8.97
CA GLU A 12 -0.45 -5.24 -7.60
C GLU A 12 0.24 -4.21 -6.71
N THR A 13 -0.51 -3.61 -5.79
CA THR A 13 0.03 -2.77 -4.71
C THR A 13 -0.35 -3.36 -3.36
N ASN A 14 0.64 -3.58 -2.50
CA ASN A 14 0.46 -4.08 -1.14
C ASN A 14 0.73 -2.96 -0.14
N VAL A 15 -0.25 -2.72 0.73
CA VAL A 15 -0.20 -1.77 1.83
C VAL A 15 -0.26 -2.54 3.15
N VAL A 16 0.77 -2.36 3.97
CA VAL A 16 0.83 -2.88 5.33
C VAL A 16 0.88 -1.71 6.30
N VAL A 17 -0.05 -1.66 7.24
CA VAL A 17 -0.04 -0.69 8.35
C VAL A 17 0.06 -1.45 9.66
N SER A 18 1.08 -1.11 10.44
CA SER A 18 1.35 -1.71 11.74
C SER A 18 1.47 -0.63 12.81
N VAL A 19 1.22 -1.01 14.06
CA VAL A 19 1.40 -0.15 15.23
C VAL A 19 2.36 -0.84 16.20
N THR A 20 3.13 -0.06 16.96
CA THR A 20 4.06 -0.62 17.97
C THR A 20 3.38 -1.38 19.11
N ASP A 21 2.05 -1.39 19.14
CA ASP A 21 1.27 -2.22 20.04
C ASP A 21 1.00 -3.60 19.42
N ARG A 22 1.70 -4.63 19.90
CA ARG A 22 1.61 -6.00 19.38
C ARG A 22 0.28 -6.71 19.69
N SER A 23 -0.61 -6.09 20.47
CA SER A 23 -1.97 -6.60 20.70
C SER A 23 -2.92 -6.27 19.54
N GLN A 24 -2.56 -5.29 18.71
CA GLN A 24 -3.31 -4.90 17.53
C GLN A 24 -2.84 -5.71 16.32
N ARG A 25 -3.78 -6.03 15.44
CA ARG A 25 -3.47 -6.75 14.20
C ARG A 25 -3.04 -5.76 13.14
N ASP A 26 -1.95 -6.06 12.45
CA ASP A 26 -1.56 -5.26 11.29
C ASP A 26 -2.67 -5.26 10.22
N LEU A 27 -2.94 -4.09 9.66
CA LEU A 27 -3.74 -3.99 8.45
C LEU A 27 -2.86 -4.42 7.28
N THR A 28 -3.23 -5.50 6.61
CA THR A 28 -2.58 -5.92 5.35
C THR A 28 -3.63 -5.92 4.26
N LYS A 29 -3.48 -5.04 3.29
CA LYS A 29 -4.42 -4.92 2.17
C LYS A 29 -3.65 -4.96 0.85
N ARG A 30 -4.09 -5.86 -0.02
CA ARG A 30 -3.65 -5.92 -1.41
C ARG A 30 -4.71 -5.23 -2.26
N PHE A 31 -4.23 -4.33 -3.10
CA PHE A 31 -4.98 -3.61 -4.10
C PHE A 31 -4.51 -4.09 -5.47
N ASP A 32 -5.47 -4.31 -6.35
CA ASP A 32 -5.17 -4.56 -7.75
C ASP A 32 -4.72 -3.23 -8.38
N GLU A 33 -3.65 -3.25 -9.16
CA GLU A 33 -3.04 -2.05 -9.73
C GLU A 33 -2.49 -1.03 -8.70
N LEU A 34 -2.49 0.27 -9.05
CA LEU A 34 -1.99 1.39 -8.22
C LEU A 34 -3.11 2.14 -7.50
N GLU A 35 -4.35 1.69 -7.63
CA GLU A 35 -5.51 2.37 -7.04
C GLU A 35 -5.71 1.86 -5.60
N ILE A 36 -5.16 2.63 -4.66
CA ILE A 36 -5.31 2.37 -3.22
C ILE A 36 -6.66 2.94 -2.79
N ASP A 37 -7.48 2.10 -2.17
CA ASP A 37 -8.69 2.56 -1.47
C ASP A 37 -8.26 3.25 -0.17
N CYS A 38 -8.15 4.58 -0.24
CA CYS A 38 -7.75 5.41 0.90
C CYS A 38 -8.73 5.31 2.06
N ASP A 39 -10.03 5.05 1.80
CA ASP A 39 -11.06 5.00 2.84
C ASP A 39 -10.77 3.85 3.83
N VAL A 40 -10.30 2.70 3.31
CA VAL A 40 -9.91 1.55 4.15
C VAL A 40 -8.74 1.89 5.08
N VAL A 41 -7.80 2.71 4.60
CA VAL A 41 -6.65 3.14 5.40
C VAL A 41 -7.09 4.18 6.43
N GLU A 42 -7.93 5.14 6.04
CA GLU A 42 -8.46 6.18 6.92
C GLU A 42 -9.32 5.61 8.06
N ASP A 43 -10.18 4.64 7.78
CA ASP A 43 -11.00 3.95 8.78
C ASP A 43 -10.12 3.26 9.83
N GLN A 44 -9.06 2.59 9.38
CA GLN A 44 -8.13 1.91 10.28
C GLN A 44 -7.33 2.90 11.14
N LEU A 45 -6.87 4.01 10.54
CA LEU A 45 -6.16 5.06 11.27
C LEU A 45 -7.06 5.73 12.30
N THR A 46 -8.33 5.93 11.96
CA THR A 46 -9.35 6.47 12.88
C THR A 46 -9.58 5.52 14.05
N ALA A 47 -9.70 4.22 13.79
CA ALA A 47 -9.82 3.20 14.83
C ALA A 47 -8.59 3.17 15.76
N TRP A 48 -7.39 3.45 15.25
CA TRP A 48 -6.14 3.47 16.01
C TRP A 48 -5.74 4.84 16.58
N SER A 49 -6.58 5.87 16.40
CA SER A 49 -6.31 7.23 16.90
C SER A 49 -5.95 7.26 18.39
N HIS A 50 -6.63 6.47 19.22
CA HIS A 50 -6.36 6.35 20.65
C HIS A 50 -4.95 5.81 20.96
N LEU A 51 -4.41 4.92 20.12
CA LEU A 51 -3.06 4.36 20.30
C LEU A 51 -1.98 5.42 20.04
N LEU A 52 -2.22 6.30 19.06
CA LEU A 52 -1.31 7.42 18.78
C LEU A 52 -1.27 8.41 19.95
N LEU A 53 -2.41 8.67 20.57
CA LEU A 53 -2.51 9.51 21.77
C LEU A 53 -1.76 8.88 22.96
N ASP A 54 -1.76 7.55 23.05
CA ASP A 54 -0.99 6.78 24.05
C ASP A 54 0.52 6.67 23.72
N GLY A 55 1.01 7.42 22.73
CA GLY A 55 2.41 7.48 22.34
C GLY A 55 2.89 6.25 21.56
N LYS A 56 1.97 5.39 21.09
CA LYS A 56 2.33 4.31 20.17
C LYS A 56 2.67 4.90 18.80
N ARG A 57 3.58 4.24 18.08
CA ARG A 57 4.01 4.66 16.75
C ARG A 57 3.38 3.79 15.69
N LEU A 58 2.88 4.42 14.63
CA LEU A 58 2.45 3.75 13.42
C LEU A 58 3.62 3.61 12.44
N ARG A 59 3.57 2.54 11.67
CA ARG A 59 4.44 2.28 10.53
C ARG A 59 3.58 1.85 9.35
N ILE A 60 3.74 2.56 8.23
CA ILE A 60 3.05 2.28 6.97
C ILE A 60 4.14 1.86 5.96
N ASP A 61 4.01 0.66 5.42
CA ASP A 61 4.85 0.15 4.33
C ASP A 61 3.98 -0.02 3.07
N ILE A 62 4.34 0.68 1.99
CA ILE A 62 3.65 0.61 0.70
C ILE A 62 4.64 0.04 -0.32
N SER A 63 4.22 -1.01 -1.02
CA SER A 63 5.03 -1.65 -2.06
C SER A 63 4.20 -1.93 -3.29
N SER A 64 4.72 -1.61 -4.47
CA SER A 64 4.05 -1.87 -5.75
C SER A 64 4.91 -2.79 -6.60
N ILE A 65 4.28 -3.85 -7.12
CA ILE A 65 4.91 -4.79 -8.04
C ILE A 65 4.50 -4.37 -9.45
N PHE A 66 5.52 -4.08 -10.27
CA PHE A 66 5.34 -3.80 -11.69
C PHE A 66 5.86 -4.96 -12.51
N LYS A 67 5.04 -5.48 -13.43
CA LYS A 67 5.53 -6.41 -14.44
C LYS A 67 6.14 -5.61 -15.59
N GLY A 68 7.41 -5.92 -15.89
CA GLY A 68 8.07 -5.45 -17.09
C GLY A 68 7.39 -6.07 -18.30
N GLY A 69 6.82 -5.24 -19.16
CA GLY A 69 6.14 -5.68 -20.37
C GLY A 69 7.08 -6.51 -21.21
N ASP A 70 6.59 -7.68 -21.60
CA ASP A 70 7.33 -8.63 -22.39
C ASP A 70 7.72 -7.96 -23.71
N THR A 71 8.98 -7.56 -23.85
CA THR A 71 9.53 -7.09 -25.13
C THR A 71 9.82 -8.32 -25.98
N SER A 72 8.78 -9.05 -26.37
CA SER A 72 8.89 -10.09 -27.38
C SER A 72 8.11 -9.65 -28.61
N GLY A 73 8.85 -9.18 -29.61
CA GLY A 73 8.33 -8.95 -30.94
C GLY A 73 8.96 -7.78 -31.69
N ARG A 74 10.20 -7.93 -32.17
CA ARG A 74 10.48 -7.98 -33.62
C ARG A 74 11.92 -8.41 -33.91
#